data_AF-A0A2K8TBA3-F1
#
_entry.id   AF-A0A2K8TBA3-F1
#
_cell.length_a   1.000
_cell.length_b   1.000
_cell.length_c   1.000
_cell.angle_alpha   90.00
_cell.angle_beta   90.00
_cell.angle_gamma   90.00
#
_symmetry.space_group_name_H-M   'P 1'
#
loop_
_entity.id
_entity.type
_entity.pdbx_description
1 polymer ?
#
loop_
_entity_poly.entity_id
_entity_poly.type
_entity_poly.pdbx_seq_one_letter_code
_entity_poly.pdbx_strand_id
1 'polypeptide(L)'
;MLQNSLPEYLEQLVDELSTKIERTPARIKTDKLESTRIGKKHGHERAGFADYSMTQLIFEYHILRQVIFEILEEEAALEVRERDIIIDSIEQAVNDAATQFSQTLRDIQELFMVTLTHDLRGPLNVIKMGTHLTLRRFEQGDTHASIAAKMLKAVERLNSMIQNLLDASRLRAGESLKFEFEECNLEDV
;
A
#
# COMPACT_ATOMS: atom_id res chain seq x y z
N MET A 1 2.13 -20.47 -4.44
CA MET A 1 0.71 -20.78 -4.67
C MET A 1 0.19 -19.82 -5.73
N LEU A 2 -0.62 -20.30 -6.68
CA LEU A 2 -1.28 -19.42 -7.65
C LEU A 2 -2.36 -18.65 -6.87
N GLN A 3 -2.11 -17.38 -6.55
CA GLN A 3 -3.12 -16.48 -5.99
C GLN A 3 -4.12 -16.16 -7.12
N ASN A 4 -5.36 -16.63 -6.97
CA ASN A 4 -6.41 -16.47 -7.97
C ASN A 4 -7.79 -16.42 -7.30
N SER A 5 -8.37 -15.23 -7.23
CA SER A 5 -9.73 -14.99 -6.74
C SER A 5 -10.83 -15.14 -7.81
N LEU A 6 -10.49 -15.40 -9.08
CA LEU A 6 -11.47 -15.48 -10.16
C LEU A 6 -12.53 -16.57 -9.96
N PRO A 7 -12.21 -17.81 -9.52
CA PRO A 7 -13.23 -18.83 -9.29
C PRO A 7 -14.25 -18.41 -8.22
N GLU A 8 -13.79 -17.85 -7.10
CA GLU A 8 -14.66 -17.32 -6.04
C GLU A 8 -15.58 -16.21 -6.58
N TYR A 9 -15.04 -15.32 -7.42
CA TYR A 9 -15.82 -14.25 -8.04
C TYR A 9 -16.92 -14.80 -8.96
N LEU A 10 -16.61 -15.79 -9.79
CA LEU A 10 -17.59 -16.39 -10.70
C LEU A 10 -18.68 -17.16 -9.95
N GLU A 11 -18.33 -17.88 -8.89
CA GLU A 11 -19.32 -18.55 -8.01
C GLU A 11 -20.27 -17.53 -7.38
N GLN A 12 -19.73 -16.40 -6.88
CA GLN A 12 -20.54 -15.31 -6.33
C GLN A 12 -21.46 -14.69 -7.39
N LEU A 13 -20.98 -14.48 -8.62
CA LEU A 13 -21.79 -13.95 -9.72
C LEU A 13 -22.92 -14.91 -10.11
N VAL A 14 -22.68 -16.22 -10.10
CA VAL A 14 -23.72 -17.24 -10.32
C VAL A 14 -24.80 -17.16 -9.26
N ASP A 15 -24.42 -17.01 -7.99
CA ASP A 15 -25.37 -16.80 -6.88
C ASP A 15 -26.16 -15.50 -7.07
N GLU A 16 -25.51 -14.43 -7.53
CA GLU A 16 -26.12 -13.13 -7.82
C GLU A 16 -27.12 -13.19 -8.98
N LEU A 17 -26.90 -14.02 -9.99
CA LEU A 17 -27.81 -14.24 -11.12
C LEU A 17 -28.94 -15.25 -10.80
N SER A 18 -28.77 -16.07 -9.76
CA SER A 18 -29.73 -17.13 -9.44
C SER A 18 -31.12 -16.60 -9.06
N THR A 19 -32.12 -17.10 -9.77
CA THR A 19 -33.55 -16.88 -9.48
C THR A 19 -34.12 -17.84 -8.43
N LYS A 20 -33.35 -18.87 -8.06
CA LYS A 20 -33.76 -19.91 -7.10
C LYS A 20 -33.38 -19.57 -5.65
N ILE A 21 -32.53 -18.57 -5.46
CA ILE A 21 -32.03 -18.15 -4.15
C ILE A 21 -32.96 -17.07 -3.57
N GLU A 22 -33.47 -17.31 -2.38
CA GLU A 22 -34.31 -16.35 -1.67
C GLU A 22 -33.48 -15.15 -1.16
N ARG A 23 -33.85 -13.94 -1.59
CA ARG A 23 -33.14 -12.69 -1.25
C ARG A 23 -33.70 -12.03 0.00
N THR A 24 -33.55 -12.72 1.13
CA THR A 24 -33.86 -12.12 2.44
C THR A 24 -32.89 -10.97 2.75
N PRO A 25 -33.29 -9.97 3.58
CA PRO A 25 -32.40 -8.86 3.95
C PRO A 25 -31.07 -9.31 4.58
N ALA A 26 -31.09 -10.39 5.36
CA ALA A 26 -29.89 -10.98 5.94
C ALA A 26 -28.96 -11.55 4.87
N ARG A 27 -29.49 -12.27 3.88
CA ARG A 27 -28.69 -12.83 2.79
C ARG A 27 -28.09 -11.74 1.90
N ILE A 28 -28.87 -10.72 1.53
CA ILE A 28 -28.36 -9.57 0.75
C ILE A 28 -27.15 -8.94 1.43
N LYS A 29 -27.20 -8.78 2.76
CA LYS A 29 -26.07 -8.25 3.53
C LYS A 29 -24.85 -9.17 3.48
N THR A 30 -25.04 -10.48 3.63
CA THR A 30 -23.96 -11.47 3.54
C THR A 30 -23.32 -11.49 2.16
N ASP A 31 -24.14 -11.55 1.09
CA ASP A 31 -23.68 -11.55 -0.30
C ASP A 31 -22.83 -10.28 -0.57
N LYS A 32 -23.27 -9.12 -0.08
CA LYS A 32 -22.53 -7.87 -0.24
C LYS A 32 -21.16 -7.91 0.46
N LEU A 33 -21.10 -8.46 1.68
CA LEU A 33 -19.85 -8.62 2.43
C LEU A 33 -18.87 -9.55 1.71
N GLU A 34 -19.37 -10.67 1.18
CA GLU A 34 -18.56 -11.61 0.42
C GLU A 34 -18.05 -11.00 -0.89
N SER A 35 -18.91 -10.33 -1.66
CA SER A 35 -18.51 -9.60 -2.88
C SER A 35 -17.37 -8.61 -2.60
N THR A 36 -17.49 -7.82 -1.53
CA THR A 36 -16.42 -6.90 -1.11
C THR A 36 -15.16 -7.64 -0.66
N ARG A 37 -15.28 -8.77 0.06
CA ARG A 37 -14.13 -9.57 0.48
C ARG A 37 -13.35 -10.09 -0.74
N ILE A 38 -14.04 -10.61 -1.75
CA ILE A 38 -13.43 -11.16 -2.98
C ILE A 38 -12.72 -10.05 -3.76
N GLY A 39 -13.38 -8.91 -3.98
CA GLY A 39 -12.76 -7.75 -4.66
C GLY A 39 -11.50 -7.28 -3.94
N LYS A 40 -11.57 -7.10 -2.61
CA LYS A 40 -10.38 -6.75 -1.82
C LYS A 40 -9.29 -7.80 -1.92
N LYS A 41 -9.61 -9.09 -1.79
CA LYS A 41 -8.64 -10.18 -1.95
C LYS A 41 -7.88 -10.06 -3.27
N HIS A 42 -8.59 -9.86 -4.39
CA HIS A 42 -7.97 -9.67 -5.71
C HIS A 42 -7.01 -8.47 -5.73
N GLY A 43 -7.46 -7.32 -5.22
CA GLY A 43 -6.64 -6.11 -5.14
C GLY A 43 -5.37 -6.29 -4.31
N HIS A 44 -5.46 -7.01 -3.19
CA HIS A 44 -4.31 -7.36 -2.34
C HIS A 44 -3.32 -8.28 -3.05
N GLU A 45 -3.82 -9.34 -3.69
CA GLU A 45 -2.99 -10.28 -4.46
C GLU A 45 -2.24 -9.54 -5.57
N ARG A 46 -2.93 -8.68 -6.35
CA ARG A 46 -2.33 -7.89 -7.43
C ARG A 46 -1.28 -6.90 -6.94
N ALA A 47 -1.48 -6.25 -5.79
CA ALA A 47 -0.50 -5.33 -5.22
C ALA A 47 0.79 -6.03 -4.74
N GLY A 48 0.74 -7.35 -4.51
CA GLY A 48 1.92 -8.15 -4.14
C GLY A 48 2.90 -8.41 -5.30
N PHE A 49 2.50 -8.14 -6.55
CA PHE A 49 3.36 -8.31 -7.72
C PHE A 49 4.10 -7.01 -8.04
N ALA A 50 5.44 -7.05 -8.09
CA ALA A 50 6.29 -5.87 -8.24
C ALA A 50 6.02 -5.03 -9.50
N ASP A 51 5.69 -5.68 -10.61
CA ASP A 51 5.48 -5.03 -11.91
C ASP A 51 3.98 -4.90 -12.29
N TYR A 52 3.08 -4.99 -11.31
CA TYR A 52 1.64 -4.88 -11.54
C TYR A 52 1.14 -3.49 -11.18
N SER A 53 0.36 -2.91 -12.08
CA SER A 53 -0.17 -1.55 -11.97
C SER A 53 -1.67 -1.53 -11.76
N MET A 54 -2.16 -0.41 -11.22
CA MET A 54 -3.60 -0.12 -11.13
C MET A 54 -4.28 -0.22 -12.50
N THR A 55 -3.61 0.24 -13.57
CA THR A 55 -4.15 0.17 -14.93
C THR A 55 -4.32 -1.28 -15.39
N GLN A 56 -3.37 -2.16 -15.09
CA GLN A 56 -3.50 -3.59 -15.39
C GLN A 56 -4.61 -4.24 -14.57
N LEU A 57 -4.77 -3.87 -13.30
CA LEU A 57 -5.87 -4.36 -12.45
C LEU A 57 -7.24 -4.01 -13.05
N ILE A 58 -7.44 -2.76 -13.46
CA ILE A 58 -8.70 -2.32 -14.07
C ILE A 58 -8.91 -3.01 -15.43
N PHE A 59 -7.84 -3.15 -16.22
CA PHE A 59 -7.90 -3.80 -17.53
C PHE A 59 -8.30 -5.28 -17.42
N GLU A 60 -7.83 -5.99 -16.39
CA GLU A 60 -8.22 -7.37 -16.12
C GLU A 60 -9.74 -7.52 -15.95
N TYR A 61 -10.38 -6.62 -15.21
CA TYR A 61 -11.85 -6.60 -15.08
C TYR A 61 -12.56 -6.22 -16.38
N HIS A 62 -11.97 -5.37 -17.22
CA HIS A 62 -12.52 -5.08 -18.54
C HIS A 62 -12.50 -6.30 -19.46
N ILE A 63 -11.40 -7.06 -19.45
CA ILE A 63 -11.32 -8.33 -20.19
C ILE A 63 -12.33 -9.32 -19.63
N LEU A 64 -12.42 -9.46 -18.31
CA LEU A 64 -13.39 -10.35 -17.68
C LEU A 64 -14.83 -10.00 -18.09
N ARG A 65 -15.20 -8.71 -18.04
CA ARG A 65 -16.52 -8.24 -18.49
C ARG A 65 -16.80 -8.62 -19.94
N GLN A 66 -15.83 -8.37 -20.83
CA GLN A 66 -15.97 -8.68 -22.24
C GLN A 66 -16.18 -10.19 -22.44
N VAL A 67 -15.37 -11.03 -21.80
CA VAL A 67 -15.47 -12.48 -21.88
C VAL A 67 -16.80 -13.00 -21.32
N ILE A 68 -17.27 -12.45 -20.20
CA ILE A 68 -18.56 -12.84 -19.61
C ILE A 68 -19.70 -12.56 -20.60
N PHE A 69 -19.76 -11.35 -21.19
CA PHE A 69 -20.81 -11.04 -22.16
C PHE A 69 -20.67 -11.83 -23.46
N GLU A 70 -19.45 -12.02 -23.96
CA GLU A 70 -19.20 -12.83 -25.15
C GLU A 70 -19.71 -14.26 -24.99
N ILE A 71 -19.47 -14.88 -23.83
CA ILE A 71 -19.92 -16.26 -23.55
C ILE A 71 -21.43 -16.31 -23.28
N LEU A 72 -21.95 -15.44 -22.42
CA LEU A 72 -23.36 -15.51 -22.02
C LEU A 72 -24.33 -15.11 -23.13
N GLU A 73 -23.88 -14.28 -24.08
CA GLU A 73 -24.70 -13.82 -25.20
C GLU A 73 -24.45 -14.59 -26.51
N GLU A 74 -23.69 -15.69 -26.47
CA GLU A 74 -23.38 -16.52 -27.63
C GLU A 74 -24.65 -17.11 -28.28
N GLU A 75 -25.60 -17.59 -27.46
CA GLU A 75 -26.81 -18.28 -27.92
C GLU A 75 -28.08 -17.42 -27.83
N ALA A 76 -28.15 -16.50 -26.86
CA ALA A 76 -29.30 -15.62 -26.65
C ALA A 76 -28.89 -14.34 -25.93
N ALA A 77 -29.57 -13.23 -26.22
CA ALA A 77 -29.35 -11.97 -25.51
C ALA A 77 -29.79 -12.07 -24.04
N LEU A 78 -28.99 -11.51 -23.13
CA LEU A 78 -29.33 -11.42 -21.72
C LEU A 78 -30.48 -10.44 -21.48
N GLU A 79 -31.31 -10.72 -20.48
CA GLU A 79 -32.32 -9.77 -20.01
C GLU A 79 -31.65 -8.52 -19.41
N VAL A 80 -32.34 -7.38 -19.45
CA VAL A 80 -31.86 -6.11 -18.86
C VAL A 80 -31.43 -6.30 -17.41
N ARG A 81 -32.22 -7.06 -16.63
CA ARG A 81 -31.92 -7.35 -15.23
C ARG A 81 -30.61 -8.14 -15.05
N GLU A 82 -30.34 -9.12 -15.90
CA GLU A 82 -29.12 -9.94 -15.83
C GLU A 82 -27.89 -9.10 -16.20
N ARG A 83 -28.02 -8.26 -17.23
CA ARG A 83 -26.98 -7.29 -17.61
C ARG A 83 -26.65 -6.34 -16.47
N ASP A 84 -27.67 -5.76 -15.84
CA ASP A 84 -27.49 -4.84 -14.70
C ASP A 84 -26.77 -5.54 -13.54
N ILE A 85 -27.16 -6.78 -13.19
CA ILE A 85 -26.48 -7.56 -12.13
C ILE A 85 -24.99 -7.77 -12.45
N ILE A 86 -24.66 -8.17 -13.68
CA ILE A 86 -23.27 -8.40 -14.08
C ILE A 86 -22.46 -7.10 -14.03
N ILE A 87 -23.02 -6.00 -14.56
CA ILE A 87 -22.35 -4.70 -14.57
C ILE A 87 -22.10 -4.22 -13.15
N ASP A 88 -23.13 -4.21 -12.30
CA ASP A 88 -23.03 -3.75 -10.91
C ASP A 88 -22.01 -4.59 -10.12
N SER A 89 -22.00 -5.91 -10.33
CA SER A 89 -21.07 -6.83 -9.67
C SER A 89 -19.61 -6.54 -10.08
N ILE A 90 -19.36 -6.30 -11.36
CA ILE A 90 -18.01 -5.97 -11.88
C ILE A 90 -17.57 -4.59 -11.39
N GLU A 91 -18.46 -3.59 -11.46
CA GLU A 91 -18.15 -2.23 -11.00
C GLU A 91 -17.82 -2.20 -9.50
N GLN A 92 -18.56 -2.94 -8.68
CA GLN A 92 -18.23 -3.09 -7.28
C GLN A 92 -16.87 -3.76 -7.09
N ALA A 93 -16.62 -4.89 -7.76
CA ALA A 93 -15.37 -5.62 -7.63
C ALA A 93 -14.15 -4.79 -8.04
N VAL A 94 -14.26 -4.00 -9.12
CA VAL A 94 -13.22 -3.05 -9.55
C VAL A 94 -12.93 -2.01 -8.47
N ASN A 95 -13.97 -1.40 -7.90
CA ASN A 95 -13.81 -0.38 -6.86
C ASN A 95 -13.16 -0.95 -5.59
N ASP A 96 -13.64 -2.12 -5.14
CA ASP A 96 -13.13 -2.79 -3.94
C ASP A 96 -11.67 -3.24 -4.13
N ALA A 97 -11.35 -3.80 -5.31
CA ALA A 97 -9.99 -4.20 -5.66
C ALA A 97 -9.05 -3.00 -5.78
N ALA A 98 -9.44 -1.93 -6.48
CA ALA A 98 -8.62 -0.73 -6.63
C ALA A 98 -8.34 -0.05 -5.28
N THR A 99 -9.33 -0.02 -4.40
CA THR A 99 -9.18 0.49 -3.04
C THR A 99 -8.17 -0.34 -2.25
N GLN A 100 -8.31 -1.66 -2.25
CA GLN A 100 -7.40 -2.55 -1.52
C GLN A 100 -6.00 -2.59 -2.11
N PHE A 101 -5.87 -2.52 -3.43
CA PHE A 101 -4.58 -2.44 -4.12
C PHE A 101 -3.81 -1.21 -3.66
N SER A 102 -4.47 -0.05 -3.66
CA SER A 102 -3.87 1.21 -3.22
C SER A 102 -3.48 1.17 -1.74
N GLN A 103 -4.32 0.58 -0.88
CA GLN A 103 -4.00 0.40 0.54
C GLN A 103 -2.79 -0.52 0.72
N THR A 104 -2.79 -1.67 0.05
CA THR A 104 -1.69 -2.65 0.17
C THR A 104 -0.36 -2.05 -0.30
N LEU A 105 -0.38 -1.26 -1.38
CA LEU A 105 0.83 -0.56 -1.85
C LEU A 105 1.34 0.47 -0.83
N ARG A 106 0.43 1.21 -0.17
CA ARG A 106 0.81 2.12 0.92
C ARG A 106 1.43 1.35 2.08
N ASP A 107 0.82 0.25 2.51
CA ASP A 107 1.32 -0.57 3.62
C ASP A 107 2.72 -1.13 3.32
N ILE A 108 2.96 -1.58 2.08
CA ILE A 108 4.28 -2.05 1.61
C ILE A 108 5.31 -0.92 1.66
N GLN A 109 4.96 0.28 1.16
CA GLN A 109 5.84 1.44 1.16
C GLN A 109 6.21 1.88 2.58
N GLU A 110 5.24 1.88 3.49
CA GLU A 110 5.47 2.23 4.89
C GLU A 110 6.40 1.22 5.57
N LEU A 111 6.13 -0.09 5.42
CA LEU A 111 6.98 -1.14 5.97
C LEU A 111 8.41 -1.03 5.44
N PHE A 112 8.57 -0.82 4.13
CA PHE A 112 9.87 -0.61 3.51
C PHE A 112 10.62 0.58 4.12
N MET A 113 9.94 1.72 4.31
CA MET A 113 10.50 2.92 4.93
C MET A 113 10.98 2.68 6.37
N VAL A 114 10.19 1.93 7.16
CA VAL A 114 10.53 1.57 8.54
C VAL A 114 11.76 0.66 8.58
N THR A 115 11.77 -0.42 7.78
CA THR A 115 12.89 -1.36 7.72
C THR A 115 14.17 -0.67 7.24
N LEU A 116 14.09 0.12 6.16
CA LEU A 116 15.25 0.82 5.62
C LEU A 116 15.84 1.80 6.64
N THR A 117 15.01 2.55 7.36
CA THR A 117 15.49 3.46 8.41
C THR A 117 16.22 2.71 9.52
N HIS A 118 15.65 1.61 9.99
CA HIS A 118 16.29 0.77 11.00
C HIS A 118 17.68 0.31 10.54
N ASP A 119 17.77 -0.22 9.32
CA ASP A 119 19.00 -0.78 8.77
C ASP A 119 20.06 0.28 8.48
N LEU A 120 19.66 1.51 8.15
CA LEU A 120 20.57 2.64 7.99
C LEU A 120 21.09 3.20 9.31
N ARG A 121 20.31 3.11 10.40
CA ARG A 121 20.71 3.64 11.72
C ARG A 121 21.94 2.91 12.28
N GLY A 122 22.05 1.60 12.06
CA GLY A 122 23.19 0.78 12.47
C GLY A 122 24.54 1.29 11.94
N PRO A 123 24.78 1.32 10.62
CA PRO A 123 26.03 1.82 10.05
C PRO A 123 26.27 3.30 10.34
N LEU A 124 25.23 4.15 10.38
CA LEU A 124 25.39 5.55 10.76
C LEU A 124 25.91 5.69 12.20
N ASN A 125 25.42 4.88 13.13
CA ASN A 125 25.93 4.86 14.51
C ASN A 125 27.40 4.41 14.58
N VAL A 126 27.79 3.41 13.77
CA VAL A 126 29.20 2.96 13.69
C VAL A 126 30.10 4.09 13.16
N ILE A 127 29.70 4.79 12.10
CA ILE A 127 30.47 5.92 11.54
C ILE A 127 30.51 7.07 12.56
N LYS A 128 29.40 7.37 13.24
CA LYS A 128 29.36 8.37 14.32
C LYS A 128 30.36 8.06 15.43
N MET A 129 30.39 6.81 15.89
CA MET A 129 31.31 6.38 16.94
C MET A 129 32.77 6.42 16.48
N GLY A 130 33.06 5.91 15.28
CA GLY A 130 34.42 5.91 14.72
C GLY A 130 34.97 7.33 14.52
N THR A 131 34.15 8.25 14.02
CA THR A 131 34.54 9.67 13.86
C THR A 131 34.78 10.34 15.21
N HIS A 132 33.96 10.06 16.23
CA HIS A 132 34.17 10.59 17.58
C HIS A 132 35.44 10.06 18.24
N LEU A 133 35.74 8.77 18.11
CA LEU A 133 36.99 8.18 18.59
C LEU A 133 38.23 8.76 17.89
N THR A 134 38.11 9.02 16.59
CA THR A 134 39.17 9.63 15.77
C THR A 134 39.42 11.07 16.19
N LEU A 135 38.37 11.86 16.41
CA LEU A 135 38.48 13.25 16.90
C LEU A 135 39.18 13.35 18.25
N ARG A 136 38.96 12.39 19.16
CA ARG A 136 39.62 12.37 20.48
C ARG A 136 41.13 12.13 20.42
N ARG A 137 41.66 11.62 19.30
CA ARG A 137 43.09 11.29 19.15
C ARG A 137 43.92 12.40 18.52
N PHE A 138 43.29 13.44 17.97
CA PHE A 138 43.99 14.48 17.23
C PHE A 138 43.97 15.81 17.99
N GLU A 139 45.07 16.57 17.89
CA GLU A 139 45.20 17.90 18.50
C GLU A 139 44.50 18.99 17.65
N GLN A 140 44.20 20.14 18.27
CA GLN A 140 43.65 21.30 17.55
C GLN A 140 44.63 21.77 16.47
N GLY A 141 44.18 21.78 15.20
CA GLY A 141 44.99 22.15 14.03
C GLY A 141 45.32 20.98 13.10
N ASP A 142 45.07 19.74 13.51
CA ASP A 142 45.25 18.57 12.65
C ASP A 142 44.18 18.53 11.54
N THR A 143 44.63 18.46 10.29
CA THR A 143 43.77 18.25 9.13
C THR A 143 42.89 16.99 9.24
N HIS A 144 43.37 15.93 9.90
CA HIS A 144 42.59 14.72 10.15
C HIS A 144 41.44 14.95 11.14
N ALA A 145 41.63 15.81 12.16
CA ALA A 145 40.55 16.23 13.05
C ALA A 145 39.47 17.00 12.28
N SER A 146 39.88 17.90 11.39
CA SER A 146 38.95 18.65 10.53
C SER A 146 38.11 17.72 9.63
N ILE A 147 38.74 16.69 9.05
CA ILE A 147 38.04 15.69 8.21
C ILE A 147 37.06 14.87 9.05
N ALA A 148 37.47 14.37 10.22
CA ALA A 148 36.60 13.60 11.10
C ALA A 148 35.38 14.41 11.59
N ALA A 149 35.56 15.70 11.89
CA ALA A 149 34.46 16.61 12.22
C ALA A 149 33.47 16.80 11.05
N LYS A 150 33.96 16.89 9.81
CA LYS A 150 33.11 16.96 8.62
C LYS A 150 32.33 15.66 8.40
N MET A 151 32.95 14.50 8.62
CA MET A 151 32.28 13.21 8.54
C MET A 151 31.17 13.08 9.60
N LEU A 152 31.43 13.52 10.84
CA LEU A 152 30.42 13.53 11.90
C LEU A 152 29.21 14.39 11.52
N LYS A 153 29.43 15.62 11.04
CA LYS A 153 28.36 16.50 10.54
C LYS A 153 27.58 15.87 9.39
N ALA A 154 28.24 15.15 8.49
CA ALA A 154 27.58 14.44 7.39
C ALA A 154 26.66 13.32 7.90
N VAL A 155 27.09 12.55 8.91
CA VAL A 155 26.29 11.51 9.55
C VAL A 155 25.08 12.09 10.28
N GLU A 156 25.25 13.19 11.01
CA GLU A 156 24.13 13.88 11.67
C GLU A 156 23.11 14.40 10.65
N ARG A 157 23.58 14.97 9.55
CA ARG A 157 22.72 15.39 8.44
C ARG A 157 21.97 14.23 7.82
N LEU A 158 22.62 13.08 7.60
CA LEU A 158 21.96 11.87 7.08
C LEU A 158 20.87 11.36 8.03
N ASN A 159 21.11 11.36 9.35
CA ASN A 159 20.09 11.00 10.33
C ASN A 159 18.87 11.93 10.27
N SER A 160 19.08 13.25 10.16
CA SER A 160 17.98 14.21 10.00
C SER A 160 17.22 14.02 8.69
N MET A 161 17.91 13.73 7.57
CA MET A 161 17.27 13.42 6.29
C MET A 161 16.39 12.16 6.37
N ILE A 162 16.86 11.11 7.04
CA ILE A 162 16.09 9.88 7.25
C ILE A 162 14.83 10.17 8.08
N GLN A 163 14.95 10.97 9.14
CA GLN A 163 13.80 11.36 9.95
C GLN A 163 12.78 12.16 9.13
N ASN A 164 13.22 13.16 8.37
CA ASN A 164 12.36 13.95 7.50
C ASN A 164 11.65 13.08 6.44
N LEU A 165 12.33 12.07 5.91
CA LEU A 165 11.75 11.14 4.93
C LEU A 165 10.66 10.27 5.57
N LEU A 166 10.87 9.78 6.80
CA LEU A 166 9.83 9.07 7.55
C LEU A 166 8.62 9.95 7.84
N ASP A 167 8.84 11.19 8.29
CA ASP A 167 7.78 12.13 8.60
C ASP A 167 6.96 12.48 7.35
N ALA A 168 7.64 12.70 6.21
CA ALA A 168 6.98 12.91 4.93
C ALA A 168 6.21 11.67 4.41
N SER A 169 6.66 10.47 4.75
CA SER A 169 5.96 9.22 4.43
C SER A 169 4.66 9.09 5.24
N ARG A 170 4.72 9.34 6.55
CA ARG A 170 3.54 9.32 7.45
C ARG A 170 2.48 10.34 7.05
N LEU A 171 2.90 11.57 6.77
CA LEU A 171 1.99 12.62 6.29
C LEU A 171 1.28 12.23 4.99
N ARG A 172 2.00 11.60 4.04
CA ARG A 172 1.39 11.09 2.79
C ARG A 172 0.42 9.94 3.01
N ALA A 173 0.65 9.11 4.03
CA ALA A 173 -0.28 8.07 4.44
C ALA A 173 -1.52 8.62 5.19
N GLY A 174 -1.55 9.93 5.48
CA GLY A 174 -2.65 10.58 6.21
C GLY A 174 -2.53 10.45 7.72
N GLU A 175 -1.37 10.02 8.23
CA GLU A 175 -1.11 9.91 9.67
C GLU A 175 -0.66 11.25 10.26
N SER A 176 -0.97 11.48 11.54
CA SER A 176 -0.50 12.65 12.27
C SER A 176 0.95 12.47 12.73
N LEU A 177 1.73 13.55 12.66
CA LEU A 177 3.03 13.59 13.33
C LEU A 177 2.80 13.68 14.84
N LYS A 178 3.51 12.83 15.61
CA LYS A 178 3.55 12.97 17.07
C LYS A 178 4.42 14.17 17.40
N PHE A 179 3.77 15.24 17.83
CA PHE A 179 4.46 16.41 18.39
C PHE A 179 4.50 16.26 19.92
N GLU A 180 5.69 16.32 20.49
CA GLU A 180 5.87 16.58 21.91
C GLU A 180 6.05 18.10 22.04
N PHE A 181 5.05 18.76 22.60
CA PHE A 181 5.11 20.19 22.88
C PHE A 181 5.80 20.40 24.21
N GLU A 182 6.89 21.15 24.20
CA GLU A 182 7.63 21.55 25.39
C GLU A 182 7.52 23.07 25.58
N GLU A 183 7.57 23.53 26.83
CA GLU A 183 7.52 24.96 27.15
C GLU A 183 8.81 25.63 26.64
N CYS A 184 8.72 26.35 25.53
CA CYS A 184 9.85 27.02 24.88
C CYS A 184 9.81 28.51 25.21
N ASN A 185 10.81 29.01 25.94
CA ASN A 185 11.02 30.44 26.09
C ASN A 185 11.58 31.00 24.77
N LEU A 186 10.78 31.82 24.08
CA LEU A 186 11.18 32.43 22.80
C LEU A 186 12.29 33.48 22.95
N GLU A 187 12.63 33.87 24.17
CA GLU A 187 13.72 34.82 24.45
C GLU A 187 15.12 34.18 24.40
N ASP A 188 15.21 32.84 24.33
CA ASP A 188 16.46 32.07 24.37
C ASP A 188 16.84 31.39 23.03
N VAL A 189 16.17 31.73 21.91
CA VAL A 189 16.40 31.15 20.55
C VAL A 189 17.06 32.14 19.60
#